data_AF-A0A9J7BPV9-F1
#
_entry.id   AF-A0A9J7BPV9-F1
#
_cell.length_a   1.000
_cell.length_b   1.000
_cell.length_c   1.000
_cell.angle_alpha   90.00
_cell.angle_beta   90.00
_cell.angle_gamma   90.00
#
_symmetry.space_group_name_H-M   'P 1'
#
loop_
_entity.id
_entity.type
_entity.pdbx_description
1 polymer ?
#
loop_
_entity_poly.entity_id
_entity_poly.type
_entity_poly.pdbx_seq_one_letter_code
_entity_poly.pdbx_strand_id
1 'polypeptide(L)' 'MRSDQIHRALAHGINRFEVCSLVSKGVRRTHKTGSRFEDSINDVLQYLGVREDDADSIHSAAEIATAKKMRSAA' A
#
# COMPACT_ATOMS: atom_id res chain seq x y z
N MET A 1 3.27 4.71 -17.39
CA MET A 1 2.70 3.34 -17.44
C MET A 1 2.45 2.84 -16.02
N ARG A 2 1.62 1.80 -15.84
CA ARG A 2 1.37 1.22 -14.50
C ARG A 2 2.65 0.70 -13.83
N SER A 3 3.56 0.11 -14.62
CA SER A 3 4.88 -0.31 -14.16
C SER A 3 5.65 0.83 -13.49
N ASP A 4 5.60 2.03 -14.07
CA ASP A 4 6.31 3.20 -13.54
C ASP A 4 5.70 3.64 -12.19
N GLN A 5 4.39 3.53 -12.03
CA GLN A 5 3.73 3.84 -10.76
C GLN A 5 4.10 2.82 -9.67
N ILE A 6 4.20 1.54 -10.03
CA ILE A 6 4.68 0.50 -9.11
C ILE A 6 6.13 0.79 -8.71
N HIS A 7 7.01 1.10 -9.67
CA HIS A 7 8.40 1.45 -9.37
C HIS A 7 8.51 2.69 -8.48
N ARG A 8 7.68 3.71 -8.69
CA ARG A 8 7.63 4.90 -7.81
C ARG A 8 7.18 4.54 -6.39
N ALA A 9 6.13 3.72 -6.25
CA ALA A 9 5.68 3.25 -4.93
C ALA A 9 6.77 2.44 -4.21
N LEU A 10 7.53 1.62 -4.94
CA LEU A 10 8.67 0.88 -4.39
C LEU A 10 9.85 1.80 -4.02
N ALA A 11 10.06 2.88 -4.77
CA ALA A 11 11.11 3.86 -4.50
C ALA A 11 10.90 4.62 -3.17
N HIS A 12 9.64 4.78 -2.75
CA HIS A 12 9.24 5.34 -1.44
C HIS A 12 9.44 4.39 -0.25
N GLY A 13 10.30 3.37 -0.39
CA GLY A 13 10.60 2.41 0.67
C GLY A 13 9.47 1.41 1.00
N ILE A 14 8.35 1.44 0.28
CA ILE A 14 7.23 0.50 0.49
C ILE A 14 7.61 -0.86 -0.09
N ASN A 15 7.54 -1.91 0.72
CA ASN A 15 7.78 -3.28 0.25
C ASN A 15 6.73 -3.71 -0.79
N ARG A 16 7.12 -4.47 -1.82
CA ARG A 16 6.22 -5.05 -2.83
C ARG A 16 4.96 -5.72 -2.27
N PHE A 17 5.07 -6.43 -1.14
CA PHE A 17 3.92 -7.10 -0.52
C PHE A 17 2.96 -6.11 0.12
N GLU A 18 3.50 -5.03 0.67
CA GLU A 18 2.72 -3.94 1.25
C GLU A 18 2.04 -3.11 0.17
N VAL A 19 2.73 -2.82 -0.95
CA VAL A 19 2.11 -2.22 -2.14
C VAL A 19 0.89 -3.03 -2.56
N CYS A 20 1.00 -4.36 -2.69
CA CYS A 20 -0.14 -5.22 -3.01
C CYS A 20 -1.27 -5.13 -1.99
N SER A 21 -0.96 -5.10 -0.69
CA SER A 21 -1.96 -4.99 0.38
C SER A 21 -2.68 -3.64 0.36
N LEU A 22 -1.94 -2.55 0.22
CA LEU A 22 -2.46 -1.19 0.18
C LEU A 22 -3.30 -0.97 -1.07
N VAL A 23 -2.85 -1.44 -2.23
CA VAL A 23 -3.62 -1.39 -3.48
C VAL A 23 -4.92 -2.18 -3.34
N SER A 24 -4.87 -3.41 -2.81
CA SER A 24 -6.07 -4.23 -2.58
C SER A 24 -7.09 -3.53 -1.68
N LYS A 25 -6.63 -2.91 -0.58
CA LYS A 25 -7.48 -2.16 0.35
C LYS A 25 -8.04 -0.88 -0.27
N GLY A 26 -7.20 -0.13 -0.98
CA GLY A 26 -7.57 1.12 -1.64
C GLY A 26 -8.64 0.88 -2.70
N VAL A 27 -8.37 -0.06 -3.61
CA VAL A 27 -9.31 -0.41 -4.70
C VAL A 27 -10.64 -0.91 -4.15
N ARG A 28 -10.64 -1.73 -3.10
CA ARG A 28 -11.89 -2.16 -2.43
C ARG A 28 -12.74 -0.99 -1.94
N ARG A 29 -12.11 0.13 -1.55
CA ARG A 29 -12.79 1.32 -1.02
C ARG A 29 -13.17 2.34 -2.08
N THR A 30 -12.37 2.47 -3.14
CA THR A 30 -12.50 3.55 -4.12
C THR A 30 -13.16 3.11 -5.43
N HIS A 31 -13.17 1.81 -5.74
CA HIS A 31 -13.74 1.31 -6.98
C HIS A 31 -15.25 1.54 -7.05
N LYS A 32 -15.73 1.97 -8.23
CA LYS A 32 -17.15 2.23 -8.50
C LYS A 32 -17.64 1.27 -9.58
N THR A 33 -18.82 0.68 -9.38
CA THR A 33 -19.48 -0.15 -10.40
C THR A 33 -19.63 0.63 -11.71
N GLY A 34 -19.29 0.01 -12.83
CA GLY A 34 -19.31 0.63 -14.16
C GLY A 34 -18.05 1.42 -14.54
N SER A 35 -17.13 1.64 -13.59
CA SER A 35 -15.77 2.10 -13.90
C SER A 35 -14.86 0.92 -14.24
N ARG A 36 -13.78 1.18 -14.98
CA ARG A 36 -12.78 0.16 -15.29
C ARG A 36 -11.93 -0.12 -14.05
N PHE A 37 -11.78 -1.39 -13.69
CA PHE A 37 -11.04 -1.80 -12.49
C PHE A 37 -9.57 -1.35 -12.52
N GLU A 38 -8.96 -1.40 -13.71
CA GLU A 38 -7.62 -0.91 -13.94
C GLU A 38 -7.41 0.56 -13.59
N ASP A 39 -8.43 1.40 -13.76
CA ASP A 39 -8.34 2.82 -13.46
C ASP A 39 -8.29 3.03 -11.94
N SER A 40 -9.10 2.29 -11.18
CA SER A 40 -9.04 2.30 -9.72
C SER A 40 -7.68 1.83 -9.18
N ILE A 41 -7.03 0.86 -9.84
CA ILE A 41 -5.66 0.44 -9.49
C ILE A 41 -4.68 1.60 -9.75
N ASN A 42 -4.79 2.23 -10.92
CA ASN A 42 -3.88 3.30 -11.32
C ASN A 42 -4.01 4.52 -10.39
N ASP A 43 -5.22 4.86 -9.96
CA ASP A 43 -5.48 5.95 -9.00
C ASP A 43 -4.81 5.69 -7.65
N VAL A 44 -4.95 4.47 -7.12
CA VAL A 44 -4.34 4.09 -5.84
C VAL A 44 -2.82 4.03 -5.96
N LEU A 45 -2.27 3.50 -7.05
CA LEU A 45 -0.82 3.49 -7.28
C LEU A 45 -0.26 4.91 -7.47
N GLN A 46 -0.99 5.79 -8.13
CA GLN A 46 -0.62 7.20 -8.25
C GLN A 46 -0.57 7.87 -6.88
N TYR A 47 -1.57 7.65 -6.04
CA TYR A 47 -1.58 8.15 -4.67
C TYR A 47 -0.37 7.65 -3.87
N LEU A 48 -0.06 6.35 -3.95
CA LEU A 48 1.12 5.79 -3.27
C LEU A 48 2.45 6.35 -3.81
N GLY A 49 2.51 6.72 -5.09
CA GLY A 49 3.70 7.29 -5.73
C GLY A 49 3.92 8.78 -5.51
N VAL A 50 2.91 9.51 -5.00
CA VAL A 50 2.96 10.98 -4.76
C VAL A 50 3.02 11.31 -3.27
N ARG A 51 2.85 10.33 -2.36
CA ARG A 51 3.05 10.56 -0.92
C ARG A 51 4.46 11.09 -0.69
N GLU A 52 4.55 12.38 -0.33
CA GLU A 52 5.75 12.96 0.24
C GLU A 52 5.97 12.31 1.62
N ASP A 53 7.22 11.94 1.90
CA ASP A 53 7.62 11.07 3.00
C ASP A 53 7.12 11.52 4.39
N ASP A 54 6.03 10.91 4.87
CA ASP A 54 5.86 10.56 6.29
C ASP A 54 6.59 9.22 6.56
N ALA A 55 7.86 9.14 6.15
CA ALA A 55 8.70 7.93 6.24
C ALA A 55 8.97 7.47 7.69
N ASP A 56 8.61 8.28 8.68
CA ASP A 56 8.79 7.97 10.11
C ASP A 56 7.75 6.99 10.69
N SER A 57 6.80 6.52 9.88
CA SER A 57 5.78 5.55 10.31
C SER A 57 6.03 4.11 9.82
N ILE A 58 7.23 3.83 9.30
CA ILE A 58 7.57 2.49 8.80
C ILE A 58 7.84 1.58 9.99
N HIS A 59 6.81 0.87 10.42
CA HIS A 59 6.92 -0.21 11.38
C HIS A 59 7.97 -1.22 10.91
N SER A 60 9.03 -1.38 11.68
CA SER A 60 10.00 -2.43 11.47
C SER A 60 9.26 -3.77 11.48
N ALA A 61 9.63 -4.72 10.60
CA ALA A 61 9.04 -6.06 10.59
C ALA A 61 9.10 -6.74 11.98
N ALA A 62 10.08 -6.36 12.82
CA ALA A 62 10.19 -6.75 14.22
C ALA A 62 9.05 -6.21 15.12
N GLU A 63 8.58 -4.99 14.88
CA GLU A 63 7.50 -4.35 15.63
C GLU A 63 6.13 -4.96 15.29
N ILE A 64 5.92 -5.32 14.02
CA ILE A 64 4.68 -6.01 13.59
C ILE A 64 4.63 -7.43 14.18
N ALA A 65 5.76 -8.13 14.21
CA ALA A 65 5.84 -9.47 14.81
C ALA A 65 5.61 -9.46 16.33
N THR A 66 6.15 -8.47 17.03
CA THR A 66 5.96 -8.30 18.48
C THR A 66 4.53 -7.92 18.84
N ALA A 67 3.90 -7.00 18.09
CA ALA A 67 2.49 -6.63 18.29
C ALA A 67 1.53 -7.80 18.09
N LYS A 68 1.80 -8.69 17.11
CA LYS A 68 0.99 -9.90 16.87
C LYS A 68 1.15 -10.94 18.00
N LYS A 69 2.35 -11.07 18.57
CA LYS A 69 2.60 -11.97 19.70
C LYS A 69 1.88 -11.51 20.98
N MET A 70 1.81 -10.21 21.24
CA MET A 70 1.12 -9.67 22.42
C MET A 70 -0.40 -9.86 22.37
N ARG A 71 -1.04 -9.76 21.20
CA ARG A 71 -2.49 -10.00 21.05
C ARG A 71 -2.91 -11.47 21.19
N SER A 72 -1.98 -12.41 21.12
CA SER A 72 -2.24 -13.84 21.26
C SER A 72 -2.15 -14.34 22.71
N ALA A 73 -1.77 -13.48 23.65
CA ALA A 73 -1.48 -13.83 25.05
C ALA A 73 -2.44 -13.18 26.07
N ALA A 74 -3.56 -12.62 25.60
CA ALA A 74 -4.62 -12.03 26.42
C ALA A 74 -5.96 -12.73 26.17
#